data_AF-A0A4Z1CZ70-F1
#
_entry.id   AF-A0A4Z1CZ70-F1
#
_cell.length_a   1.000
_cell.length_b   1.000
_cell.length_c   1.000
_cell.angle_alpha   90.00
_cell.angle_beta   90.00
_cell.angle_gamma   90.00
#
_symmetry.space_group_name_H-M   'P 1'
#
loop_
_entity.id
_entity.type
_entity.pdbx_description
1 polymer ?
#
loop_
_entity_poly.entity_id
_entity_poly.type
_entity_poly.pdbx_seq_one_letter_code
_entity_poly.pdbx_strand_id
1 'polypeptide(L)'
;MANGPMDGRAFGEQPNRPNGSVRGHGAEYTGRYVVLLDPSNQESGINALRSSADIASVERVRGTEAGNVAELLDRPDVSVLFEDLNAAVVEVRPEQRHALVTTAEAEPSIIAAEPERMVYALPITAPQQAPTEYFPAYRSDEDVVARHTRTEIAAGQGPTWIEEKWTWGLQAIRANLSHLTGRGVKIAVLDTGVDTDHPDFAGRIEATESFVPGETVKDGHGHGTHCIGTAAGPAGPRQGPRYGVAPEAQILAGKVLSNAGTGTDGQILAGIAWAVAHGARVISMSLGAGVRLGELFPQTYEILAQRALERGTVIVAAAGNESQRPQVIQPVGRPANCPSILAVAALDKAIAPTFFSNAGINGQGGEIDIAAPGWQVHSAAPGGGYQPMSGTSMATPHVAGVIALLAQANPNASAADLMAGLKSGAFPLMQPVRDVGAGLLQAP
;
A
#
# COMPACT_ATOMS: atom_id res chain seq x y z
N MET A 1 27.75 -49.88 27.99
CA MET A 1 28.91 -49.85 27.06
C MET A 1 28.63 -48.81 26.00
N ALA A 2 29.61 -47.94 25.75
CA ALA A 2 29.82 -46.97 24.65
C ALA A 2 28.72 -45.90 24.40
N ASN A 3 28.90 -44.62 24.83
CA ASN A 3 29.69 -43.50 24.25
C ASN A 3 29.10 -43.03 22.89
N GLY A 4 28.46 -41.87 22.69
CA GLY A 4 28.80 -40.45 22.94
C GLY A 4 28.59 -39.66 21.60
N PRO A 5 28.69 -38.31 21.48
CA PRO A 5 28.88 -37.29 22.50
C PRO A 5 27.88 -36.09 22.44
N MET A 6 27.91 -35.32 23.52
CA MET A 6 27.38 -33.96 23.69
C MET A 6 28.18 -32.95 22.87
N ASP A 7 27.55 -31.86 22.45
CA ASP A 7 28.29 -30.63 22.14
C ASP A 7 27.53 -29.39 22.62
N GLY A 8 28.23 -28.59 23.43
CA GLY A 8 27.72 -27.39 24.07
C GLY A 8 27.83 -26.17 23.15
N ARG A 9 26.95 -25.19 23.34
CA ARG A 9 27.14 -23.85 22.78
C ARG A 9 27.14 -22.83 23.89
N ALA A 10 28.28 -22.17 24.00
CA ALA A 10 28.53 -21.00 24.83
C ALA A 10 27.93 -19.74 24.17
N PHE A 11 27.57 -18.79 25.04
CA PHE A 11 27.25 -17.40 24.76
C PHE A 11 28.47 -16.61 24.27
N GLY A 12 28.27 -15.63 23.37
CA GLY A 12 29.16 -14.48 23.24
C GLY A 12 29.27 -13.82 21.86
N GLU A 13 28.88 -12.54 21.83
CA GLU A 13 29.26 -11.44 20.92
C GLU A 13 28.44 -11.10 19.65
N GLN A 14 28.08 -9.81 19.61
CA GLN A 14 27.25 -9.03 18.66
C GLN A 14 28.06 -8.57 17.41
N PRO A 15 27.65 -7.52 16.66
CA PRO A 15 26.64 -7.46 15.62
C PRO A 15 27.27 -7.05 14.26
N ASN A 16 26.85 -7.65 13.14
CA ASN A 16 27.23 -7.13 11.82
C ASN A 16 26.01 -6.93 10.91
N ARG A 17 25.96 -5.72 10.35
CA ARG A 17 24.94 -5.08 9.51
C ARG A 17 24.47 -5.98 8.34
N PRO A 18 23.20 -5.89 7.90
CA PRO A 18 22.78 -6.50 6.65
C PRO A 18 22.99 -5.51 5.49
N ASN A 19 23.99 -5.81 4.65
CA ASN A 19 24.01 -5.41 3.25
C ASN A 19 23.53 -6.64 2.44
N GLY A 20 22.46 -6.50 1.67
CA GLY A 20 22.21 -7.33 0.50
C GLY A 20 21.23 -8.51 0.63
N SER A 21 20.30 -8.54 -0.33
CA SER A 21 19.37 -9.61 -0.72
C SER A 21 18.12 -9.81 0.16
N VAL A 22 17.00 -9.28 -0.34
CA VAL A 22 15.65 -9.69 0.08
C VAL A 22 15.44 -11.13 -0.41
N ARG A 23 15.96 -12.10 0.34
CA ARG A 23 15.49 -13.49 0.29
C ARG A 23 14.18 -13.54 1.08
N GLY A 24 13.19 -14.25 0.54
CA GLY A 24 11.84 -14.35 1.08
C GLY A 24 11.82 -14.56 2.59
N HIS A 25 11.44 -13.51 3.32
CA HIS A 25 11.11 -13.65 4.73
C HIS A 25 9.72 -14.25 4.82
N GLY A 26 9.58 -15.32 5.62
CA GLY A 26 8.28 -15.63 6.20
C GLY A 26 7.76 -14.41 6.96
N ALA A 27 6.45 -14.36 7.21
CA ALA A 27 5.83 -13.25 7.92
C ALA A 27 6.60 -12.88 9.19
N GLU A 28 7.03 -11.62 9.29
CA GLU A 28 7.66 -11.05 10.48
C GLU A 28 6.56 -10.46 11.37
N TYR A 29 6.61 -10.78 12.67
CA TYR A 29 5.60 -10.42 13.65
C TYR A 29 6.21 -9.61 14.77
N THR A 30 5.46 -8.67 15.33
CA THR A 30 5.91 -7.81 16.44
C THR A 30 5.88 -8.54 17.79
N GLY A 31 5.08 -9.61 17.89
CA GLY A 31 4.74 -10.28 19.15
C GLY A 31 3.44 -9.78 19.80
N ARG A 32 2.86 -8.68 19.29
CA ARG A 32 1.53 -8.18 19.67
C ARG A 32 0.43 -8.83 18.81
N TYR A 33 -0.81 -8.59 19.18
CA TYR A 33 -1.99 -9.02 18.43
C TYR A 33 -2.89 -7.82 18.10
N VAL A 34 -3.56 -7.89 16.96
CA VAL A 34 -4.70 -7.04 16.67
C VAL A 34 -5.98 -7.83 16.93
N VAL A 35 -6.82 -7.32 17.81
CA VAL A 35 -8.10 -7.91 18.22
C VAL A 35 -9.23 -7.05 17.72
N LEU A 36 -10.11 -7.64 16.92
CA LEU A 36 -11.29 -7.00 16.40
C LEU A 36 -12.49 -7.29 17.30
N LEU A 37 -13.22 -6.24 17.66
CA LEU A 37 -14.36 -6.29 18.57
C LEU A 37 -15.67 -6.03 17.81
N ASP A 38 -16.73 -6.67 18.28
CA ASP A 38 -18.10 -6.40 17.83
C ASP A 38 -18.51 -4.97 18.25
N PRO A 39 -18.87 -4.09 17.30
CA PRO A 39 -19.33 -2.74 17.61
C PRO A 39 -20.54 -2.68 18.54
N SER A 40 -21.40 -3.69 18.51
CA SER A 40 -22.62 -3.74 19.31
C SER A 40 -22.36 -4.11 20.77
N ASN A 41 -21.20 -4.69 21.08
CA ASN A 41 -20.88 -5.20 22.41
C ASN A 41 -19.39 -5.11 22.77
N GLN A 42 -18.77 -3.97 22.44
CA GLN A 42 -17.33 -3.74 22.61
C GLN A 42 -16.86 -3.91 24.07
N GLU A 43 -17.66 -3.50 25.05
CA GLU A 43 -17.32 -3.62 26.48
C GLU A 43 -17.22 -5.08 26.92
N SER A 44 -18.07 -5.97 26.39
CA SER A 44 -18.00 -7.40 26.69
C SER A 44 -16.66 -7.99 26.21
N GLY A 45 -16.24 -7.63 25.00
CA GLY A 45 -14.99 -8.11 24.44
C GLY A 45 -13.77 -7.62 25.22
N ILE A 46 -13.76 -6.33 25.59
CA ILE A 46 -12.69 -5.77 26.45
C ILE A 46 -12.66 -6.47 27.82
N ASN A 47 -13.83 -6.71 28.41
CA ASN A 47 -13.91 -7.41 29.69
C ASN A 47 -13.41 -8.84 29.57
N ALA A 48 -13.73 -9.57 28.50
CA ALA A 48 -13.23 -10.91 28.25
C ALA A 48 -11.70 -10.94 28.07
N LEU A 49 -11.12 -9.97 27.36
CA LEU A 49 -9.67 -9.85 27.23
C LEU A 49 -9.00 -9.65 28.61
N ARG A 50 -9.60 -8.83 29.48
CA ARG A 50 -9.10 -8.61 30.85
C ARG A 50 -9.28 -9.82 31.75
N SER A 51 -10.48 -10.42 31.76
CA SER A 51 -10.84 -11.46 32.73
C SER A 51 -10.34 -12.84 32.36
N SER A 52 -10.29 -13.15 31.07
CA SER A 52 -10.08 -14.50 30.55
C SER A 52 -8.71 -14.68 29.92
N ALA A 53 -8.15 -13.61 29.32
CA ALA A 53 -6.81 -13.63 28.71
C ALA A 53 -5.75 -12.90 29.56
N ASP A 54 -6.12 -12.31 30.70
CA ASP A 54 -5.24 -11.54 31.59
C ASP A 54 -4.50 -10.39 30.87
N ILE A 55 -5.14 -9.81 29.85
CA ILE A 55 -4.58 -8.70 29.07
C ILE A 55 -4.85 -7.39 29.82
N ALA A 56 -3.79 -6.62 30.04
CA ALA A 56 -3.78 -5.42 30.87
C ALA A 56 -4.67 -4.28 30.32
N SER A 57 -4.71 -3.17 31.07
CA SER A 57 -5.59 -2.02 30.80
C SER A 57 -5.47 -1.51 29.36
N VAL A 58 -6.60 -1.58 28.66
CA VAL A 58 -6.80 -1.01 27.32
C VAL A 58 -7.03 0.50 27.45
N GLU A 59 -6.11 1.32 26.95
CA GLU A 59 -6.29 2.77 26.75
C GLU A 59 -7.09 3.01 25.47
N ARG A 60 -8.07 3.92 25.52
CA ARG A 60 -8.96 4.20 24.40
C ARG A 60 -8.48 5.42 23.64
N VAL A 61 -8.51 5.32 22.32
CA VAL A 61 -8.08 6.35 21.39
C VAL A 61 -9.18 6.56 20.35
N ARG A 62 -9.52 7.83 20.13
CA ARG A 62 -10.37 8.27 19.01
C ARG A 62 -9.51 8.78 17.86
N GLY A 63 -9.99 8.66 16.62
CA GLY A 63 -9.24 9.06 15.42
C GLY A 63 -8.81 10.54 15.39
N THR A 64 -9.46 11.40 16.17
CA THR A 64 -9.11 12.82 16.34
C THR A 64 -8.05 13.09 17.41
N GLU A 65 -7.74 12.12 18.27
CA GLU A 65 -6.79 12.23 19.39
C GLU A 65 -5.40 11.69 19.00
N ALA A 66 -4.98 11.96 17.77
CA ALA A 66 -3.85 11.29 17.14
C ALA A 66 -2.48 11.58 17.79
N GLY A 67 -2.34 12.72 18.48
CA GLY A 67 -1.05 13.20 19.01
C GLY A 67 -0.37 12.31 20.06
N ASN A 68 -1.09 11.35 20.67
CA ASN A 68 -0.50 10.42 21.66
C ASN A 68 -0.45 8.97 21.19
N VAL A 69 -0.96 8.65 20.00
CA VAL A 69 -1.16 7.25 19.57
C VAL A 69 0.16 6.54 19.36
N ALA A 70 1.14 7.21 18.74
CA ALA A 70 2.48 6.66 18.56
C ALA A 70 3.13 6.31 19.91
N GLU A 71 3.03 7.20 20.90
CA GLU A 71 3.57 6.96 22.24
C GLU A 71 2.84 5.81 22.94
N LEU A 72 1.51 5.74 22.84
CA LEU A 72 0.71 4.66 23.42
C LEU A 72 1.05 3.30 22.82
N LEU A 73 1.27 3.23 21.50
CA LEU A 73 1.67 2.00 20.82
C LEU A 73 3.09 1.54 21.19
N ASP A 74 3.97 2.44 21.66
CA ASP A 74 5.34 2.10 22.08
C ASP A 74 5.45 1.72 23.56
N ARG A 75 4.43 2.05 24.36
CA ARG A 75 4.44 1.77 25.81
C ARG A 75 4.30 0.27 26.07
N PRO A 76 5.23 -0.35 26.82
CA PRO A 76 5.11 -1.75 27.20
C PRO A 76 3.93 -1.96 28.14
N ASP A 77 3.30 -3.13 28.04
CA ASP A 77 2.12 -3.56 28.77
C ASP A 77 0.87 -2.66 28.56
N VAL A 78 0.86 -1.79 27.55
CA VAL A 78 -0.31 -0.95 27.20
C VAL A 78 -0.98 -1.54 25.96
N SER A 79 -2.29 -1.77 26.08
CA SER A 79 -3.13 -2.12 24.93
C SER A 79 -3.87 -0.87 24.46
N VAL A 80 -3.98 -0.68 23.15
CA VAL A 80 -4.60 0.52 22.55
C VAL A 80 -5.86 0.11 21.81
N LEU A 81 -7.02 0.68 22.17
CA LEU A 81 -8.28 0.51 21.47
C LEU A 81 -8.59 1.71 20.60
N PHE A 82 -8.74 1.48 19.31
CA PHE A 82 -9.26 2.45 18.37
C PHE A 82 -10.79 2.37 18.38
N GLU A 83 -11.47 3.26 19.11
CA GLU A 83 -12.92 3.21 19.33
C GLU A 83 -13.69 3.24 17.99
N ASP A 84 -13.32 4.18 17.11
CA ASP A 84 -13.96 4.38 15.80
C ASP A 84 -13.84 3.15 14.88
N LEU A 85 -12.82 2.34 15.14
CA LEU A 85 -12.44 1.17 14.37
C LEU A 85 -12.76 -0.14 15.08
N ASN A 86 -13.31 -0.11 16.30
CA ASN A 86 -13.54 -1.27 17.16
C ASN A 86 -12.42 -2.33 17.10
N ALA A 87 -11.17 -1.87 17.09
CA ALA A 87 -9.99 -2.71 16.96
C ALA A 87 -9.00 -2.34 18.06
N ALA A 88 -8.42 -3.35 18.72
CA ALA A 88 -7.44 -3.17 19.78
C ALA A 88 -6.11 -3.79 19.38
N VAL A 89 -5.02 -3.04 19.55
CA VAL A 89 -3.66 -3.59 19.50
C VAL A 89 -3.29 -3.97 20.93
N VAL A 90 -3.08 -5.25 21.17
CA VAL A 90 -2.85 -5.80 22.50
C VAL A 90 -1.47 -6.47 22.58
N GLU A 91 -0.73 -6.17 23.65
CA GLU A 91 0.48 -6.92 23.96
C GLU A 91 0.12 -8.25 24.62
N VAL A 92 0.72 -9.33 24.14
CA VAL A 92 0.39 -10.69 24.57
C VAL A 92 1.66 -11.43 24.91
N ARG A 93 1.86 -11.71 26.20
CA ARG A 93 3.01 -12.50 26.65
C ARG A 93 2.92 -13.93 26.11
N PRO A 94 4.05 -14.62 25.88
CA PRO A 94 4.04 -15.96 25.31
C PRO A 94 3.07 -16.95 26.00
N GLU A 95 2.98 -16.89 27.32
CA GLU A 95 2.09 -17.69 28.16
C GLU A 95 0.60 -17.33 28.01
N GLN A 96 0.28 -16.09 27.61
CA GLN A 96 -1.10 -15.60 27.45
C GLN A 96 -1.69 -15.95 26.07
N ARG A 97 -0.87 -16.32 25.09
CA ARG A 97 -1.32 -16.55 23.70
C ARG A 97 -2.42 -17.61 23.59
N HIS A 98 -2.28 -18.71 24.32
CA HIS A 98 -3.29 -19.76 24.31
C HIS A 98 -4.61 -19.27 24.90
N ALA A 99 -4.55 -18.53 26.01
CA ALA A 99 -5.72 -17.94 26.65
C ALA A 99 -6.43 -16.93 25.74
N LEU A 100 -5.68 -16.08 25.00
CA LEU A 100 -6.26 -15.16 24.03
C LEU A 100 -7.01 -15.89 22.92
N VAL A 101 -6.39 -16.90 22.30
CA VAL A 101 -7.02 -17.67 21.21
C VAL A 101 -8.29 -18.37 21.71
N THR A 102 -8.22 -19.05 22.85
CA THR A 102 -9.39 -19.71 23.46
C THR A 102 -10.49 -18.71 23.83
N THR A 103 -10.12 -17.52 24.33
CA THR A 103 -11.09 -16.46 24.64
C THR A 103 -11.75 -15.94 23.36
N ALA A 104 -10.98 -15.70 22.31
CA ALA A 104 -11.51 -15.25 21.01
C ALA A 104 -12.45 -16.27 20.37
N GLU A 105 -12.20 -17.57 20.55
CA GLU A 105 -13.11 -18.64 20.07
C GLU A 105 -14.40 -18.74 20.91
N ALA A 106 -14.33 -18.42 22.21
CA ALA A 106 -15.44 -18.57 23.13
C ALA A 106 -16.32 -17.31 23.27
N GLU A 107 -15.76 -16.12 23.02
CA GLU A 107 -16.42 -14.84 23.24
C GLU A 107 -16.92 -14.24 21.91
N PRO A 108 -18.24 -14.22 21.65
CA PRO A 108 -18.78 -13.73 20.38
C PRO A 108 -18.50 -12.26 20.10
N SER A 109 -18.24 -11.46 21.14
CA SER A 109 -17.87 -10.04 20.98
C SER A 109 -16.42 -9.83 20.52
N ILE A 110 -15.62 -10.88 20.41
CA ILE A 110 -14.30 -10.88 19.76
C ILE A 110 -14.48 -11.52 18.38
N ILE A 111 -14.41 -10.71 17.32
CA ILE A 111 -14.59 -11.17 15.94
C ILE A 111 -13.35 -11.90 15.44
N ALA A 112 -12.17 -11.36 15.76
CA ALA A 112 -10.89 -11.91 15.33
C ALA A 112 -9.77 -11.51 16.30
N ALA A 113 -8.76 -12.37 16.41
CA ALA A 113 -7.50 -12.04 17.08
C ALA A 113 -6.35 -12.52 16.20
N GLU A 114 -5.62 -11.59 15.60
CA GLU A 114 -4.58 -11.87 14.62
C GLU A 114 -3.20 -11.40 15.12
N PRO A 115 -2.13 -12.19 14.95
CA PRO A 115 -0.79 -11.71 15.25
C PRO A 115 -0.43 -10.48 14.40
N GLU A 116 0.02 -9.41 15.04
CA GLU A 116 0.38 -8.16 14.38
C GLU A 116 1.67 -8.34 13.57
N ARG A 117 1.66 -7.92 12.30
CA ARG A 117 2.79 -8.06 11.39
C ARG A 117 3.58 -6.77 11.22
N MET A 118 4.83 -6.97 10.80
CA MET A 118 5.64 -5.92 10.18
C MET A 118 5.19 -5.72 8.74
N VAL A 119 5.19 -4.46 8.32
CA VAL A 119 4.78 -3.98 7.00
C VAL A 119 5.87 -3.07 6.44
N TYR A 120 6.03 -3.05 5.12
CA TYR A 120 7.15 -2.38 4.46
C TYR A 120 6.67 -1.46 3.35
N ALA A 121 7.42 -0.38 3.11
CA ALA A 121 7.34 0.35 1.85
C ALA A 121 7.77 -0.60 0.73
N LEU A 122 7.07 -0.55 -0.42
CA LEU A 122 7.37 -1.42 -1.56
C LEU A 122 7.97 -0.65 -2.77
N PRO A 123 9.07 0.11 -2.62
CA PRO A 123 9.81 0.59 -3.78
C PRO A 123 10.77 -0.46 -4.32
N ILE A 124 10.98 -0.41 -5.63
CA ILE A 124 12.10 -1.00 -6.33
C ILE A 124 13.00 0.15 -6.75
N THR A 125 14.03 0.40 -5.94
CA THR A 125 15.14 1.27 -6.32
C THR A 125 16.02 0.50 -7.32
N ALA A 126 16.08 0.97 -8.57
CA ALA A 126 16.64 0.27 -9.74
C ALA A 126 18.17 -0.02 -9.68
N PRO A 127 18.72 -0.89 -10.57
CA PRO A 127 18.08 -1.90 -11.41
C PRO A 127 18.51 -3.33 -11.02
N GLN A 128 17.56 -4.21 -10.68
CA GLN A 128 17.76 -5.62 -10.99
C GLN A 128 17.53 -5.78 -12.50
N GLN A 129 18.54 -6.36 -13.16
CA GLN A 129 18.64 -6.48 -14.61
C GLN A 129 17.31 -6.95 -15.22
N ALA A 130 16.77 -6.15 -16.14
CA ALA A 130 15.76 -6.65 -17.06
C ALA A 130 16.31 -7.93 -17.73
N PRO A 131 15.52 -9.00 -17.89
CA PRO A 131 15.92 -10.12 -18.72
C PRO A 131 16.12 -9.62 -20.14
N THR A 132 17.38 -9.44 -20.55
CA THR A 132 17.74 -9.39 -21.96
C THR A 132 17.57 -10.79 -22.52
N GLU A 133 16.37 -11.14 -22.97
CA GLU A 133 16.18 -12.36 -23.75
C GLU A 133 16.80 -12.17 -25.14
N TYR A 134 17.94 -12.83 -25.30
CA TYR A 134 18.70 -13.02 -26.51
C TYR A 134 17.88 -13.86 -27.50
N PHE A 135 17.37 -13.25 -28.57
CA PHE A 135 16.78 -14.00 -29.69
C PHE A 135 17.90 -14.48 -30.63
N PRO A 136 17.99 -15.79 -30.95
CA PRO A 136 18.98 -16.29 -31.89
C PRO A 136 18.67 -15.81 -33.31
N ALA A 137 19.69 -15.27 -33.97
CA ALA A 137 19.62 -14.81 -35.35
C ALA A 137 19.51 -15.99 -36.33
N TYR A 138 18.46 -15.98 -37.16
CA TYR A 138 18.46 -16.66 -38.45
C TYR A 138 18.34 -15.62 -39.57
N ARG A 139 19.26 -15.71 -40.54
CA ARG A 139 19.24 -14.95 -41.80
C ARG A 139 18.31 -15.62 -42.80
N SER A 140 17.41 -14.86 -43.42
CA SER A 140 17.38 -14.63 -44.88
C SER A 140 16.20 -13.74 -45.32
N ASP A 141 16.49 -12.88 -46.31
CA ASP A 141 15.60 -12.11 -47.21
C ASP A 141 15.20 -10.67 -46.77
N GLU A 142 16.03 -9.71 -47.20
CA GLU A 142 16.07 -8.30 -46.76
C GLU A 142 14.89 -7.42 -47.24
N ASP A 143 14.08 -7.81 -48.22
CA ASP A 143 13.05 -6.90 -48.78
C ASP A 143 11.59 -7.21 -48.40
N VAL A 144 11.30 -8.43 -47.90
CA VAL A 144 9.96 -8.79 -47.37
C VAL A 144 9.82 -8.41 -45.89
N VAL A 145 10.95 -8.33 -45.18
CA VAL A 145 11.05 -7.99 -43.75
C VAL A 145 10.75 -6.51 -43.47
N ALA A 146 11.01 -5.59 -44.39
CA ALA A 146 10.91 -4.14 -44.14
C ALA A 146 9.47 -3.59 -43.93
N ARG A 147 8.44 -4.30 -44.40
CA ARG A 147 7.03 -3.86 -44.24
C ARG A 147 6.27 -4.56 -43.10
N HIS A 148 6.71 -5.74 -42.67
CA HIS A 148 6.15 -6.42 -41.49
C HIS A 148 6.84 -6.02 -40.17
N THR A 149 8.11 -5.60 -40.23
CA THR A 149 8.87 -5.25 -39.01
C THR A 149 8.42 -3.98 -38.32
N ARG A 150 7.88 -2.95 -38.99
CA ARG A 150 7.45 -1.73 -38.26
C ARG A 150 6.24 -1.97 -37.37
N THR A 151 5.30 -2.79 -37.80
CA THR A 151 4.06 -3.04 -37.05
C THR A 151 4.28 -4.04 -35.92
N GLU A 152 5.14 -5.06 -36.13
CA GLU A 152 5.47 -6.07 -35.12
C GLU A 152 6.50 -5.56 -34.09
N ILE A 153 7.47 -4.73 -34.51
CA ILE A 153 8.40 -4.06 -33.57
C ILE A 153 7.67 -2.96 -32.76
N ALA A 154 6.72 -2.23 -33.38
CA ALA A 154 5.84 -1.32 -32.63
C ALA A 154 4.90 -2.07 -31.68
N ALA A 155 4.42 -3.26 -32.06
CA ALA A 155 3.63 -4.12 -31.18
C ALA A 155 4.44 -4.69 -30.01
N GLY A 156 5.76 -4.86 -30.16
CA GLY A 156 6.66 -5.36 -29.10
C GLY A 156 7.22 -4.30 -28.15
N GLN A 157 7.17 -3.01 -28.51
CA GLN A 157 7.73 -1.91 -27.69
C GLN A 157 6.66 -1.05 -26.98
N GLY A 158 5.38 -1.25 -27.30
CA GLY A 158 4.28 -0.48 -26.74
C GLY A 158 4.25 0.99 -27.20
N PRO A 159 3.41 1.84 -26.58
CA PRO A 159 3.26 3.23 -26.99
C PRO A 159 4.55 4.05 -26.77
N THR A 160 4.80 5.03 -27.64
CA THR A 160 5.84 6.03 -27.41
C THR A 160 5.29 7.19 -26.58
N TRP A 161 5.95 7.54 -25.49
CA TRP A 161 5.54 8.60 -24.57
C TRP A 161 6.43 9.84 -24.73
N ILE A 162 5.83 11.02 -24.89
CA ILE A 162 6.56 12.29 -25.00
C ILE A 162 6.50 12.98 -23.63
N GLU A 163 7.56 12.85 -22.83
CA GLU A 163 7.58 13.28 -21.42
C GLU A 163 8.07 14.72 -21.20
N GLU A 164 7.90 15.60 -22.21
CA GLU A 164 8.29 17.02 -22.09
C GLU A 164 7.34 17.82 -21.20
N LYS A 165 6.03 17.52 -21.29
CA LYS A 165 4.97 18.27 -20.58
C LYS A 165 4.28 17.46 -19.50
N TRP A 166 4.13 16.15 -19.71
CA TRP A 166 3.44 15.24 -18.80
C TRP A 166 4.25 13.95 -18.70
N THR A 167 4.33 13.35 -17.51
CA THR A 167 4.92 12.02 -17.37
C THR A 167 4.13 10.99 -18.19
N TRP A 168 4.78 9.89 -18.55
CA TRP A 168 4.14 8.80 -19.28
C TRP A 168 2.92 8.26 -18.53
N GLY A 169 2.97 8.22 -17.20
CA GLY A 169 1.88 7.74 -16.35
C GLY A 169 0.61 8.57 -16.54
N LEU A 170 0.72 9.90 -16.53
CA LEU A 170 -0.42 10.79 -16.79
C LEU A 170 -0.98 10.63 -18.20
N GLN A 171 -0.11 10.36 -19.19
CA GLN A 171 -0.53 10.11 -20.57
C GLN A 171 -1.26 8.77 -20.71
N ALA A 172 -0.72 7.70 -20.10
CA ALA A 172 -1.28 6.35 -20.15
C ALA A 172 -2.67 6.30 -19.53
N ILE A 173 -2.85 6.94 -18.38
CA ILE A 173 -4.16 7.02 -17.70
C ILE A 173 -5.04 8.16 -18.21
N ARG A 174 -4.59 8.91 -19.23
CA ARG A 174 -5.30 10.07 -19.80
C ARG A 174 -5.59 11.22 -18.82
N ALA A 175 -4.91 11.29 -17.68
CA ALA A 175 -5.05 12.39 -16.73
C ALA A 175 -4.59 13.74 -17.32
N ASN A 176 -3.74 13.72 -18.34
CA ASN A 176 -3.37 14.92 -19.11
C ASN A 176 -4.53 15.49 -19.94
N LEU A 177 -5.59 14.71 -20.19
CA LEU A 177 -6.78 15.12 -20.94
C LEU A 177 -7.95 15.51 -20.03
N SER A 178 -7.88 15.20 -18.73
CA SER A 178 -8.94 15.53 -17.78
C SER A 178 -8.97 17.03 -17.49
N HIS A 179 -10.18 17.59 -17.42
CA HIS A 179 -10.42 18.96 -16.95
C HIS A 179 -10.61 19.03 -15.43
N LEU A 180 -10.70 17.87 -14.77
CA LEU A 180 -10.83 17.76 -13.33
C LEU A 180 -9.45 17.85 -12.68
N THR A 181 -9.43 18.33 -11.44
CA THR A 181 -8.21 18.66 -10.70
C THR A 181 -8.15 18.05 -9.32
N GLY A 182 -9.24 17.45 -8.84
CA GLY A 182 -9.40 16.97 -7.46
C GLY A 182 -9.77 18.09 -6.48
N ARG A 183 -10.12 19.29 -6.96
CA ARG A 183 -10.47 20.43 -6.10
C ARG A 183 -11.60 20.06 -5.14
N GLY A 184 -11.40 20.36 -3.85
CA GLY A 184 -12.37 20.10 -2.79
C GLY A 184 -12.42 18.64 -2.33
N VAL A 185 -11.49 17.80 -2.80
CA VAL A 185 -11.36 16.41 -2.39
C VAL A 185 -10.09 16.22 -1.58
N LYS A 186 -10.20 15.50 -0.48
CA LYS A 186 -9.08 15.13 0.40
C LYS A 186 -8.55 13.74 0.03
N ILE A 187 -7.25 13.64 -0.18
CA ILE A 187 -6.51 12.39 -0.39
C ILE A 187 -5.61 12.18 0.82
N ALA A 188 -5.78 11.06 1.51
CA ALA A 188 -4.83 10.62 2.52
C ALA A 188 -3.80 9.68 1.91
N VAL A 189 -2.51 9.92 2.20
CA VAL A 189 -1.42 9.02 1.86
C VAL A 189 -0.79 8.55 3.16
N LEU A 190 -0.86 7.24 3.42
CA LEU A 190 -0.29 6.60 4.60
C LEU A 190 1.01 5.90 4.20
N ASP A 191 2.15 6.48 4.57
CA ASP A 191 3.46 6.08 4.04
C ASP A 191 4.62 6.47 4.99
N THR A 192 5.82 6.74 4.48
CA THR A 192 7.04 7.11 5.23
C THR A 192 7.07 8.57 5.69
N GLY A 193 5.98 9.32 5.49
CA GLY A 193 5.86 10.73 5.82
C GLY A 193 5.86 11.63 4.59
N VAL A 194 6.09 12.93 4.80
CA VAL A 194 6.18 13.92 3.73
C VAL A 194 7.31 14.93 3.98
N ASP A 195 7.96 15.39 2.91
CA ASP A 195 8.71 16.63 2.94
C ASP A 195 7.75 17.83 2.88
N THR A 196 7.37 18.36 4.04
CA THR A 196 6.44 19.51 4.16
C THR A 196 6.98 20.79 3.55
N ASP A 197 8.31 20.89 3.41
CA ASP A 197 8.98 22.06 2.84
C ASP A 197 9.14 21.95 1.31
N HIS A 198 8.74 20.82 0.73
CA HIS A 198 8.79 20.62 -0.71
C HIS A 198 7.90 21.67 -1.40
N PRO A 199 8.44 22.51 -2.30
CA PRO A 199 7.72 23.69 -2.77
C PRO A 199 6.47 23.34 -3.59
N ASP A 200 6.45 22.16 -4.23
CA ASP A 200 5.29 21.70 -4.96
C ASP A 200 4.09 21.38 -4.05
N PHE A 201 4.27 21.19 -2.74
CA PHE A 201 3.19 20.92 -1.78
C PHE A 201 2.74 22.14 -0.98
N ALA A 202 3.39 23.30 -1.19
CA ALA A 202 3.13 24.52 -0.45
C ALA A 202 1.64 24.91 -0.50
N GLY A 203 1.03 25.08 0.68
CA GLY A 203 -0.37 25.49 0.83
C GLY A 203 -1.41 24.43 0.50
N ARG A 204 -1.02 23.16 0.28
CA ARG A 204 -1.94 22.07 -0.10
C ARG A 204 -1.98 20.92 0.90
N ILE A 205 -1.02 20.87 1.83
CA ILE A 205 -1.05 19.95 2.98
C ILE A 205 -2.03 20.50 4.01
N GLU A 206 -3.13 19.79 4.22
CA GLU A 206 -4.18 20.16 5.17
C GLU A 206 -3.86 19.68 6.58
N ALA A 207 -3.40 18.43 6.70
CA ALA A 207 -3.00 17.84 7.97
C ALA A 207 -1.88 16.82 7.78
N THR A 208 -1.08 16.67 8.83
CA THR A 208 0.00 15.70 8.90
C THR A 208 0.00 15.05 10.27
N GLU A 209 0.31 13.77 10.34
CA GLU A 209 0.42 13.05 11.62
C GLU A 209 1.46 11.94 11.53
N SER A 210 2.12 11.64 12.65
CA SER A 210 3.04 10.51 12.74
C SER A 210 2.56 9.48 13.75
N PHE A 211 2.41 8.25 13.27
CA PHE A 211 2.09 7.07 14.07
C PHE A 211 3.35 6.25 14.39
N VAL A 212 4.53 6.74 14.00
CA VAL A 212 5.82 6.10 14.23
C VAL A 212 6.47 6.67 15.50
N PRO A 213 6.69 5.86 16.55
CA PRO A 213 7.29 6.32 17.79
C PRO A 213 8.65 6.99 17.57
N GLY A 214 8.85 8.15 18.20
CA GLY A 214 10.11 8.89 18.13
C GLY A 214 10.41 9.55 16.78
N GLU A 215 9.52 9.45 15.78
CA GLU A 215 9.70 10.08 14.48
C GLU A 215 8.62 11.12 14.19
N THR A 216 9.03 12.30 13.73
CA THR A 216 8.11 13.31 13.18
C THR A 216 7.57 12.88 11.81
N VAL A 217 6.56 13.58 11.28
CA VAL A 217 6.01 13.34 9.94
C VAL A 217 7.00 13.54 8.78
N LYS A 218 8.19 14.09 9.04
CA LYS A 218 9.24 14.29 8.04
C LYS A 218 9.59 12.97 7.35
N ASP A 219 9.65 13.01 6.02
CA ASP A 219 10.03 11.87 5.21
C ASP A 219 11.55 11.70 5.15
N GLY A 220 12.10 10.83 6.00
CA GLY A 220 13.51 10.44 5.96
C GLY A 220 13.84 9.35 4.92
N HIS A 221 12.83 8.70 4.33
CA HIS A 221 13.02 7.65 3.33
C HIS A 221 12.86 8.18 1.89
N GLY A 222 11.92 9.09 1.67
CA GLY A 222 11.58 9.66 0.37
C GLY A 222 10.45 8.97 -0.39
N HIS A 223 9.90 7.88 0.15
CA HIS A 223 8.86 7.10 -0.51
C HIS A 223 7.48 7.78 -0.42
N GLY A 224 7.13 8.28 0.77
CA GLY A 224 5.87 8.99 0.99
C GLY A 224 5.77 10.30 0.22
N THR A 225 6.84 11.08 0.17
CA THR A 225 6.94 12.30 -0.65
C THR A 225 6.69 12.00 -2.14
N HIS A 226 7.24 10.89 -2.63
CA HIS A 226 7.05 10.43 -4.01
C HIS A 226 5.60 10.00 -4.28
N CYS A 227 5.00 9.25 -3.37
CA CYS A 227 3.60 8.79 -3.48
C CYS A 227 2.60 9.96 -3.41
N ILE A 228 2.78 10.88 -2.46
CA ILE A 228 1.99 12.13 -2.36
C ILE A 228 2.10 12.95 -3.64
N GLY A 229 3.32 13.07 -4.17
CA GLY A 229 3.55 13.74 -5.43
C GLY A 229 2.84 13.09 -6.62
N THR A 230 2.82 11.77 -6.69
CA THR A 230 2.15 11.07 -7.80
C THR A 230 0.63 11.29 -7.72
N ALA A 231 0.04 11.18 -6.53
CA ALA A 231 -1.39 11.38 -6.34
C ALA A 231 -1.83 12.83 -6.56
N ALA A 232 -1.08 13.79 -5.99
CA ALA A 232 -1.51 15.18 -5.85
C ALA A 232 -0.42 16.22 -6.16
N GLY A 233 0.60 15.90 -6.97
CA GLY A 233 1.58 16.87 -7.45
C GLY A 233 0.92 18.01 -8.26
N PRO A 234 1.51 19.22 -8.28
CA PRO A 234 0.88 20.38 -8.91
C PRO A 234 0.83 20.22 -10.44
N ALA A 235 -0.07 20.99 -11.07
CA ALA A 235 -0.16 21.03 -12.54
C ALA A 235 1.07 21.68 -13.19
N GLY A 236 1.73 22.58 -12.47
CA GLY A 236 2.97 23.25 -12.87
C GLY A 236 4.05 23.08 -11.81
N PRO A 237 4.79 21.96 -11.81
CA PRO A 237 5.89 21.76 -10.88
C PRO A 237 7.04 22.73 -11.19
N ARG A 238 7.93 22.96 -10.22
CA ARG A 238 9.06 23.88 -10.43
C ARG A 238 10.01 23.40 -11.53
N GLN A 239 10.15 22.09 -11.70
CA GLN A 239 11.02 21.47 -12.68
C GLN A 239 10.36 20.23 -13.26
N GLY A 240 10.72 19.89 -14.50
CA GLY A 240 10.26 18.68 -15.15
C GLY A 240 8.80 18.74 -15.64
N PRO A 241 8.29 17.63 -16.17
CA PRO A 241 6.91 17.53 -16.64
C PRO A 241 5.92 17.47 -15.47
N ARG A 242 4.65 17.81 -15.74
CA ARG A 242 3.54 17.56 -14.81
C ARG A 242 3.49 16.07 -14.48
N TYR A 243 3.44 15.75 -13.19
CA TYR A 243 3.45 14.37 -12.69
C TYR A 243 2.27 14.02 -11.77
N GLY A 244 1.61 15.00 -11.16
CA GLY A 244 0.48 14.76 -10.27
C GLY A 244 -0.85 14.54 -11.01
N VAL A 245 -1.60 13.52 -10.57
CA VAL A 245 -2.92 13.17 -11.13
C VAL A 245 -3.98 14.20 -10.74
N ALA A 246 -4.13 14.49 -9.44
CA ALA A 246 -5.13 15.40 -8.87
C ALA A 246 -4.48 16.68 -8.30
N PRO A 247 -4.08 17.64 -9.15
CA PRO A 247 -3.20 18.74 -8.77
C PRO A 247 -3.74 19.75 -7.75
N GLU A 248 -5.05 19.75 -7.50
CA GLU A 248 -5.71 20.65 -6.55
C GLU A 248 -6.44 19.90 -5.43
N ALA A 249 -6.17 18.61 -5.27
CA ALA A 249 -6.61 17.86 -4.10
C ALA A 249 -5.88 18.35 -2.83
N GLN A 250 -6.58 18.26 -1.70
CA GLN A 250 -6.03 18.52 -0.38
C GLN A 250 -5.31 17.27 0.13
N ILE A 251 -4.11 17.46 0.68
CA ILE A 251 -3.24 16.36 1.08
C ILE A 251 -3.35 16.15 2.59
N LEU A 252 -3.63 14.90 2.99
CA LEU A 252 -3.47 14.40 4.35
C LEU A 252 -2.27 13.44 4.35
N ALA A 253 -1.19 13.76 5.05
CA ALA A 253 0.01 12.92 5.08
C ALA A 253 0.15 12.20 6.43
N GLY A 254 -0.13 10.91 6.45
CA GLY A 254 0.04 10.08 7.64
C GLY A 254 1.33 9.27 7.55
N LYS A 255 2.24 9.45 8.50
CA LYS A 255 3.44 8.62 8.59
C LYS A 255 3.13 7.37 9.40
N VAL A 256 3.05 6.24 8.71
CA VAL A 256 2.82 4.90 9.29
C VAL A 256 4.01 3.97 9.08
N LEU A 257 5.01 4.41 8.31
CA LEU A 257 6.29 3.74 8.11
C LEU A 257 7.43 4.64 8.58
N SER A 258 8.42 4.03 9.22
CA SER A 258 9.64 4.66 9.73
C SER A 258 10.52 5.19 8.60
N ASN A 259 11.57 5.92 8.95
CA ASN A 259 12.60 6.34 8.01
C ASN A 259 13.37 5.17 7.36
N ALA A 260 13.26 3.96 7.92
CA ALA A 260 13.77 2.73 7.34
C ALA A 260 12.77 2.04 6.39
N GLY A 261 11.57 2.61 6.21
CA GLY A 261 10.52 2.04 5.36
C GLY A 261 9.77 0.88 6.01
N THR A 262 9.78 0.77 7.34
CA THR A 262 9.13 -0.30 8.11
C THR A 262 8.05 0.24 9.04
N GLY A 263 6.96 -0.50 9.24
CA GLY A 263 5.93 -0.18 10.21
C GLY A 263 5.17 -1.42 10.67
N THR A 264 4.12 -1.22 11.47
CA THR A 264 3.30 -2.31 12.03
C THR A 264 1.84 -2.16 11.65
N ASP A 265 1.08 -3.26 11.69
CA ASP A 265 -0.36 -3.19 11.42
C ASP A 265 -1.04 -2.14 12.33
N GLY A 266 -0.72 -2.08 13.62
CA GLY A 266 -1.28 -1.09 14.55
C GLY A 266 -1.07 0.37 14.13
N GLN A 267 0.10 0.71 13.58
CA GLN A 267 0.38 2.05 13.06
C GLN A 267 -0.46 2.36 11.83
N ILE A 268 -0.64 1.37 10.95
CA ILE A 268 -1.46 1.52 9.74
C ILE A 268 -2.92 1.69 10.11
N LEU A 269 -3.44 0.89 11.06
CA LEU A 269 -4.82 1.03 11.54
C LEU A 269 -5.08 2.39 12.16
N ALA A 270 -4.13 2.90 12.95
CA ALA A 270 -4.19 4.26 13.49
C ALA A 270 -4.27 5.31 12.38
N GLY A 271 -3.43 5.18 11.35
CA GLY A 271 -3.44 6.06 10.18
C GLY A 271 -4.75 6.01 9.39
N ILE A 272 -5.35 4.82 9.22
CA ILE A 272 -6.65 4.65 8.58
C ILE A 272 -7.73 5.36 9.39
N ALA A 273 -7.78 5.15 10.72
CA ALA A 273 -8.73 5.82 11.61
C ALA A 273 -8.66 7.34 11.47
N TRP A 274 -7.44 7.87 11.53
CA TRP A 274 -7.15 9.29 11.40
C TRP A 274 -7.61 9.84 10.05
N ALA A 275 -7.28 9.18 8.95
CA ALA A 275 -7.64 9.62 7.61
C ALA A 275 -9.17 9.66 7.40
N VAL A 276 -9.88 8.63 7.88
CA VAL A 276 -11.35 8.59 7.85
C VAL A 276 -11.94 9.73 8.69
N ALA A 277 -11.41 9.96 9.90
CA ALA A 277 -11.87 11.04 10.77
C ALA A 277 -11.65 12.44 10.17
N HIS A 278 -10.61 12.62 9.35
CA HIS A 278 -10.32 13.86 8.64
C HIS A 278 -11.14 14.03 7.34
N GLY A 279 -11.99 13.06 7.01
CA GLY A 279 -12.88 13.10 5.85
C GLY A 279 -12.15 12.86 4.52
N ALA A 280 -11.10 12.04 4.53
CA ALA A 280 -10.47 11.58 3.29
C ALA A 280 -11.51 10.89 2.39
N ARG A 281 -11.56 11.22 1.10
CA ARG A 281 -12.37 10.44 0.14
C ARG A 281 -11.64 9.18 -0.32
N VAL A 282 -10.32 9.20 -0.22
CA VAL A 282 -9.47 8.08 -0.59
C VAL A 282 -8.23 8.03 0.30
N ILE A 283 -7.86 6.82 0.70
CA ILE A 283 -6.63 6.48 1.41
C ILE A 283 -5.75 5.68 0.46
N SER A 284 -4.53 6.17 0.21
CA SER A 284 -3.50 5.52 -0.58
C SER A 284 -2.47 4.87 0.35
N MET A 285 -2.28 3.56 0.22
CA MET A 285 -1.34 2.77 1.01
C MET A 285 -0.35 2.05 0.09
N SER A 286 0.80 2.67 -0.13
CA SER A 286 1.86 2.14 -0.98
C SER A 286 2.81 1.21 -0.21
N LEU A 287 2.22 0.31 0.57
CA LEU A 287 2.87 -0.54 1.55
C LEU A 287 2.27 -1.95 1.53
N GLY A 288 2.97 -2.90 2.11
CA GLY A 288 2.42 -4.23 2.30
C GLY A 288 3.36 -5.23 2.94
N ALA A 289 2.84 -6.43 3.14
CA ALA A 289 3.61 -7.59 3.57
C ALA A 289 3.23 -8.82 2.72
N GLY A 290 4.25 -9.63 2.40
CA GLY A 290 4.08 -10.85 1.64
C GLY A 290 3.13 -11.84 2.32
N VAL A 291 2.40 -12.61 1.51
CA VAL A 291 1.50 -13.67 1.96
C VAL A 291 1.88 -14.99 1.31
N ARG A 292 1.62 -16.10 1.98
CA ARG A 292 1.81 -17.42 1.36
C ARG A 292 0.65 -17.73 0.43
N LEU A 293 0.90 -18.55 -0.59
CA LEU A 293 -0.18 -19.05 -1.44
C LEU A 293 -1.17 -19.87 -0.59
N GLY A 294 -2.45 -19.55 -0.70
CA GLY A 294 -3.54 -20.11 0.10
C GLY A 294 -3.74 -19.44 1.46
N GLU A 295 -2.96 -18.43 1.81
CA GLU A 295 -3.15 -17.67 3.05
C GLU A 295 -4.32 -16.70 2.92
N LEU A 296 -5.30 -16.77 3.83
CA LEU A 296 -6.45 -15.88 3.83
C LEU A 296 -6.07 -14.43 4.16
N PHE A 297 -6.88 -13.49 3.67
CA PHE A 297 -6.74 -12.08 4.03
C PHE A 297 -7.06 -11.84 5.50
N PRO A 298 -6.42 -10.83 6.13
CA PRO A 298 -6.72 -10.43 7.50
C PRO A 298 -8.16 -9.91 7.64
N GLN A 299 -8.94 -10.51 8.54
CA GLN A 299 -10.31 -10.07 8.85
C GLN A 299 -10.32 -8.67 9.46
N THR A 300 -9.25 -8.34 10.20
CA THR A 300 -9.04 -7.02 10.78
C THR A 300 -9.06 -5.93 9.70
N TYR A 301 -8.24 -6.05 8.65
CA TYR A 301 -8.22 -5.05 7.58
C TYR A 301 -9.50 -5.07 6.75
N GLU A 302 -10.09 -6.25 6.50
CA GLU A 302 -11.33 -6.35 5.72
C GLU A 302 -12.48 -5.59 6.39
N ILE A 303 -12.71 -5.81 7.68
CA ILE A 303 -13.81 -5.15 8.40
C ILE A 303 -13.55 -3.65 8.53
N LEU A 304 -12.30 -3.23 8.64
CA LEU A 304 -11.94 -1.82 8.66
C LEU A 304 -12.14 -1.16 7.30
N ALA A 305 -11.81 -1.85 6.21
CA ALA A 305 -12.07 -1.38 4.87
C ALA A 305 -13.58 -1.25 4.61
N GLN A 306 -14.39 -2.21 5.04
CA GLN A 306 -15.86 -2.11 4.97
C GLN A 306 -16.38 -0.87 5.70
N ARG A 307 -15.91 -0.62 6.93
CA ARG A 307 -16.28 0.58 7.71
C ARG A 307 -15.82 1.88 7.05
N ALA A 308 -14.65 1.89 6.41
CA ALA A 308 -14.18 3.04 5.65
C ALA A 308 -15.09 3.32 4.44
N LEU A 309 -15.51 2.28 3.72
CA LEU A 309 -16.44 2.38 2.59
C LEU A 309 -17.81 2.94 3.02
N GLU A 310 -18.36 2.45 4.13
CA GLU A 310 -19.61 2.95 4.72
C GLU A 310 -19.54 4.44 5.07
N ARG A 311 -18.35 4.92 5.45
CA ARG A 311 -18.06 6.33 5.74
C ARG A 311 -17.65 7.14 4.51
N GLY A 312 -17.75 6.58 3.31
CA GLY A 312 -17.49 7.28 2.05
C GLY A 312 -16.01 7.39 1.66
N THR A 313 -15.14 6.59 2.29
CA THR A 313 -13.69 6.54 2.04
C THR A 313 -13.31 5.28 1.28
N VAL A 314 -12.63 5.41 0.14
CA VAL A 314 -12.07 4.27 -0.60
C VAL A 314 -10.64 4.00 -0.10
N ILE A 315 -10.30 2.74 0.14
CA ILE A 315 -8.91 2.34 0.46
C ILE A 315 -8.28 1.70 -0.79
N VAL A 316 -7.07 2.15 -1.13
CA VAL A 316 -6.29 1.65 -2.27
C VAL A 316 -4.93 1.19 -1.76
N ALA A 317 -4.52 -0.02 -2.11
CA ALA A 317 -3.26 -0.59 -1.67
C ALA A 317 -2.44 -1.23 -2.80
N ALA A 318 -1.12 -1.18 -2.65
CA ALA A 318 -0.16 -1.79 -3.58
C ALA A 318 -0.28 -3.32 -3.55
N ALA A 319 -0.33 -3.95 -4.73
CA ALA A 319 -0.51 -5.41 -4.80
C ALA A 319 0.69 -6.22 -4.28
N GLY A 320 1.89 -5.65 -4.23
CA GLY A 320 3.12 -6.36 -3.88
C GLY A 320 4.12 -6.46 -5.04
N ASN A 321 5.39 -6.63 -4.68
CA ASN A 321 6.54 -6.58 -5.60
C ASN A 321 7.43 -7.84 -5.52
N GLU A 322 6.92 -8.92 -4.94
CA GLU A 322 7.69 -10.12 -4.63
C GLU A 322 7.78 -11.10 -5.82
N SER A 323 7.08 -10.82 -6.92
CA SER A 323 7.13 -11.65 -8.12
C SER A 323 8.45 -11.50 -8.88
N GLN A 324 8.79 -12.51 -9.66
CA GLN A 324 9.90 -12.52 -10.61
C GLN A 324 9.37 -13.16 -11.90
N ARG A 325 8.54 -12.39 -12.61
CA ARG A 325 7.79 -12.86 -13.78
C ARG A 325 8.69 -13.06 -15.00
N PRO A 326 8.32 -13.98 -15.91
CA PRO A 326 7.16 -14.88 -15.82
C PRO A 326 7.38 -16.12 -14.92
N GLN A 327 8.58 -16.33 -14.39
CA GLN A 327 8.99 -17.59 -13.77
C GLN A 327 8.35 -17.84 -12.40
N VAL A 328 8.24 -16.79 -11.57
CA VAL A 328 7.68 -16.85 -10.22
C VAL A 328 6.64 -15.75 -10.06
N ILE A 329 5.41 -16.14 -9.78
CA ILE A 329 4.31 -15.22 -9.51
C ILE A 329 3.90 -15.38 -8.05
N GLN A 330 3.93 -14.28 -7.30
CA GLN A 330 3.51 -14.23 -5.90
C GLN A 330 2.06 -13.72 -5.78
N PRO A 331 1.33 -14.17 -4.75
CA PRO A 331 -0.01 -13.67 -4.46
C PRO A 331 0.00 -12.20 -4.04
N VAL A 332 -1.11 -11.49 -4.26
CA VAL A 332 -1.33 -10.13 -3.73
C VAL A 332 -1.06 -10.10 -2.22
N GLY A 333 -0.24 -9.15 -1.78
CA GLY A 333 0.15 -8.98 -0.37
C GLY A 333 -0.96 -8.37 0.49
N ARG A 334 -0.79 -8.40 1.82
CA ARG A 334 -1.65 -7.66 2.75
C ARG A 334 -1.22 -6.20 2.87
N PRO A 335 -2.13 -5.23 3.06
CA PRO A 335 -3.58 -5.39 3.18
C PRO A 335 -4.32 -5.42 1.84
N ALA A 336 -3.64 -5.27 0.70
CA ALA A 336 -4.27 -5.25 -0.63
C ALA A 336 -5.07 -6.53 -0.95
N ASN A 337 -4.81 -7.64 -0.26
CA ASN A 337 -5.54 -8.88 -0.47
C ASN A 337 -6.94 -8.94 0.16
N CYS A 338 -7.37 -7.90 0.89
CA CYS A 338 -8.72 -7.79 1.40
C CYS A 338 -9.72 -7.41 0.29
N PRO A 339 -10.84 -8.12 0.11
CA PRO A 339 -11.85 -7.82 -0.91
C PRO A 339 -12.39 -6.39 -0.92
N SER A 340 -12.44 -5.73 0.24
CA SER A 340 -12.91 -4.35 0.39
C SER A 340 -11.82 -3.29 0.14
N ILE A 341 -10.60 -3.68 -0.21
CA ILE A 341 -9.47 -2.78 -0.54
C ILE A 341 -9.14 -2.92 -2.03
N LEU A 342 -9.03 -1.79 -2.74
CA LEU A 342 -8.63 -1.79 -4.15
C LEU A 342 -7.16 -2.21 -4.30
N ALA A 343 -6.92 -3.40 -4.83
CA ALA A 343 -5.58 -3.90 -5.11
C ALA A 343 -5.06 -3.41 -6.47
N VAL A 344 -3.86 -2.79 -6.48
CA VAL A 344 -3.30 -2.15 -7.66
C VAL A 344 -2.05 -2.87 -8.18
N ALA A 345 -2.14 -3.37 -9.41
CA ALA A 345 -1.00 -3.92 -10.15
C ALA A 345 -0.17 -2.82 -10.84
N ALA A 346 1.11 -3.09 -11.04
CA ALA A 346 2.04 -2.17 -11.71
C ALA A 346 2.21 -2.52 -13.19
N LEU A 347 2.12 -1.50 -14.04
CA LEU A 347 2.43 -1.57 -15.46
C LEU A 347 3.72 -0.84 -15.80
N ASP A 348 4.37 -1.29 -16.86
CA ASP A 348 5.47 -0.58 -17.50
C ASP A 348 5.02 0.33 -18.65
N LYS A 349 5.99 0.99 -19.30
CA LYS A 349 5.74 1.88 -20.45
C LYS A 349 5.20 1.14 -21.68
N ALA A 350 5.35 -0.17 -21.75
CA ALA A 350 4.77 -0.99 -22.81
C ALA A 350 3.32 -1.44 -22.50
N ILE A 351 2.75 -0.98 -21.37
CA ILE A 351 1.43 -1.39 -20.88
C ILE A 351 1.41 -2.91 -20.60
N ALA A 352 2.53 -3.44 -20.11
CA ALA A 352 2.65 -4.80 -19.63
C ALA A 352 2.81 -4.83 -18.09
N PRO A 353 2.30 -5.87 -17.40
CA PRO A 353 2.60 -6.08 -15.98
C PRO A 353 4.11 -6.11 -15.75
N THR A 354 4.58 -5.32 -14.80
CA THR A 354 6.01 -5.28 -14.48
C THR A 354 6.47 -6.63 -13.92
N PHE A 355 7.76 -6.95 -14.09
CA PHE A 355 8.30 -8.25 -13.68
C PHE A 355 8.09 -8.58 -12.18
N PHE A 356 7.95 -7.54 -11.36
CA PHE A 356 7.80 -7.65 -9.91
C PHE A 356 6.34 -7.68 -9.43
N SER A 357 5.38 -7.20 -10.22
CA SER A 357 4.00 -7.02 -9.75
C SER A 357 3.38 -8.36 -9.35
N ASN A 358 2.83 -8.46 -8.15
CA ASN A 358 2.09 -9.64 -7.72
C ASN A 358 0.80 -9.84 -8.53
N ALA A 359 0.18 -11.02 -8.37
CA ALA A 359 -1.01 -11.43 -9.09
C ALA A 359 -2.10 -11.98 -8.18
N GLY A 360 -3.35 -11.89 -8.64
CA GLY A 360 -4.49 -12.52 -8.02
C GLY A 360 -4.57 -14.02 -8.24
N ILE A 361 -3.69 -14.76 -7.56
CA ILE A 361 -3.57 -16.22 -7.64
C ILE A 361 -4.03 -16.94 -6.36
N ASN A 362 -4.53 -16.20 -5.37
CA ASN A 362 -4.90 -16.75 -4.07
C ASN A 362 -6.34 -17.29 -4.00
N GLY A 363 -7.25 -16.76 -4.84
CA GLY A 363 -8.57 -17.31 -5.14
C GLY A 363 -9.66 -17.15 -4.08
N GLN A 364 -9.33 -16.72 -2.85
CA GLN A 364 -10.28 -16.39 -1.79
C GLN A 364 -9.93 -15.01 -1.22
N GLY A 365 -10.15 -13.97 -2.03
CA GLY A 365 -9.57 -12.65 -1.81
C GLY A 365 -8.15 -12.55 -2.39
N GLY A 366 -7.68 -11.33 -2.60
CA GLY A 366 -6.41 -11.05 -3.24
C GLY A 366 -6.46 -11.03 -4.76
N GLU A 367 -7.61 -10.75 -5.34
CA GLU A 367 -7.73 -10.38 -6.75
C GLU A 367 -7.01 -9.05 -7.04
N ILE A 368 -6.61 -8.83 -8.30
CA ILE A 368 -6.21 -7.49 -8.75
C ILE A 368 -7.49 -6.77 -9.19
N ASP A 369 -7.73 -5.57 -8.67
CA ASP A 369 -8.86 -4.75 -9.12
C ASP A 369 -8.53 -3.97 -10.38
N ILE A 370 -7.34 -3.38 -10.44
CA ILE A 370 -6.94 -2.49 -11.53
C ILE A 370 -5.42 -2.43 -11.70
N ALA A 371 -4.97 -2.07 -12.88
CA ALA A 371 -3.56 -1.85 -13.18
C ALA A 371 -3.27 -0.38 -13.49
N ALA A 372 -2.14 0.12 -12.99
CA ALA A 372 -1.74 1.52 -13.18
C ALA A 372 -0.23 1.66 -13.40
N PRO A 373 0.25 2.82 -13.89
CA PRO A 373 1.68 3.07 -14.13
C PRO A 373 2.54 2.87 -12.88
N GLY A 374 3.49 1.91 -12.94
CA GLY A 374 4.34 1.57 -11.80
C GLY A 374 5.83 1.40 -12.13
N TRP A 375 6.27 1.58 -13.38
CA TRP A 375 7.68 1.54 -13.77
C TRP A 375 8.24 2.93 -14.07
N GLN A 376 9.35 3.30 -13.43
CA GLN A 376 10.04 4.57 -13.65
C GLN A 376 9.10 5.78 -13.59
N VAL A 377 8.26 5.82 -12.56
CA VAL A 377 7.34 6.92 -12.30
C VAL A 377 8.11 8.08 -11.71
N HIS A 378 8.13 9.21 -12.41
CA HIS A 378 8.74 10.45 -11.95
C HIS A 378 7.81 11.19 -10.99
N SER A 379 8.32 11.58 -9.81
CA SER A 379 7.56 12.37 -8.82
C SER A 379 8.52 13.11 -7.89
N ALA A 380 7.95 13.87 -6.94
CA ALA A 380 8.66 14.62 -5.91
C ALA A 380 9.59 13.73 -5.06
N ALA A 381 10.68 14.32 -4.59
CA ALA A 381 11.66 13.72 -3.69
C ALA A 381 12.04 14.72 -2.58
N PRO A 382 12.36 14.26 -1.36
CA PRO A 382 12.76 15.17 -0.28
C PRO A 382 13.89 16.11 -0.66
N GLY A 383 13.88 17.32 -0.09
CA GLY A 383 14.83 18.38 -0.40
C GLY A 383 14.41 19.24 -1.60
N GLY A 384 13.14 19.17 -2.02
CA GLY A 384 12.60 19.93 -3.14
C GLY A 384 12.98 19.38 -4.53
N GLY A 385 13.42 18.12 -4.59
CA GLY A 385 13.88 17.46 -5.82
C GLY A 385 12.82 16.57 -6.46
N TYR A 386 13.24 15.81 -7.46
CA TYR A 386 12.38 14.86 -8.17
C TYR A 386 13.17 13.61 -8.54
N GLN A 387 12.53 12.44 -8.54
CA GLN A 387 13.19 11.19 -8.89
C GLN A 387 12.22 10.17 -9.52
N PRO A 388 12.71 9.29 -10.41
CA PRO A 388 11.97 8.12 -10.84
C PRO A 388 12.04 7.00 -9.80
N MET A 389 10.91 6.36 -9.52
CA MET A 389 10.83 5.13 -8.73
C MET A 389 9.95 4.08 -9.44
N SER A 390 10.15 2.81 -9.10
CA SER A 390 9.35 1.70 -9.63
C SER A 390 8.72 0.92 -8.48
N GLY A 391 7.54 0.36 -8.69
CA GLY A 391 6.83 -0.46 -7.71
C GLY A 391 5.32 -0.40 -7.92
N THR A 392 4.60 -1.38 -7.40
CA THR A 392 3.14 -1.26 -7.20
C THR A 392 2.82 -0.06 -6.32
N SER A 393 3.73 0.32 -5.41
CA SER A 393 3.72 1.58 -4.67
C SER A 393 3.61 2.85 -5.52
N MET A 394 4.10 2.87 -6.76
CA MET A 394 3.95 4.03 -7.65
C MET A 394 2.66 3.95 -8.49
N ALA A 395 2.11 2.75 -8.67
CA ALA A 395 0.82 2.53 -9.34
C ALA A 395 -0.35 2.97 -8.44
N THR A 396 -0.31 2.61 -7.16
CA THR A 396 -1.32 2.93 -6.14
C THR A 396 -1.71 4.42 -6.06
N PRO A 397 -0.78 5.40 -6.00
CA PRO A 397 -1.13 6.81 -5.92
C PRO A 397 -1.74 7.36 -7.22
N HIS A 398 -1.49 6.75 -8.39
CA HIS A 398 -2.22 7.13 -9.60
C HIS A 398 -3.72 6.83 -9.45
N VAL A 399 -4.06 5.65 -8.92
CA VAL A 399 -5.45 5.24 -8.65
C VAL A 399 -6.10 6.16 -7.62
N ALA A 400 -5.39 6.49 -6.54
CA ALA A 400 -5.89 7.43 -5.53
C ALA A 400 -6.19 8.82 -6.13
N GLY A 401 -5.30 9.33 -6.98
CA GLY A 401 -5.53 10.57 -7.71
C GLY A 401 -6.77 10.51 -8.61
N VAL A 402 -6.96 9.42 -9.37
CA VAL A 402 -8.16 9.27 -10.23
C VAL A 402 -9.45 9.16 -9.41
N ILE A 403 -9.43 8.49 -8.25
CA ILE A 403 -10.59 8.48 -7.33
C ILE A 403 -10.93 9.90 -6.87
N ALA A 404 -9.93 10.75 -6.62
CA ALA A 404 -10.19 12.14 -6.29
C ALA A 404 -10.83 12.92 -7.44
N LEU A 405 -10.43 12.66 -8.69
CA LEU A 405 -11.07 13.24 -9.87
C LEU A 405 -12.53 12.76 -10.01
N LEU A 406 -12.79 11.46 -9.81
CA LEU A 406 -14.14 10.89 -9.83
C LEU A 406 -15.02 11.44 -8.71
N ALA A 407 -14.47 11.62 -7.52
CA ALA A 407 -15.16 12.23 -6.37
C ALA A 407 -15.48 13.71 -6.61
N GLN A 408 -14.62 14.45 -7.32
CA GLN A 408 -14.92 15.82 -7.75
C GLN A 408 -16.07 15.83 -8.77
N ALA A 409 -16.05 14.92 -9.74
CA ALA A 409 -17.10 14.80 -10.75
C ALA A 409 -18.45 14.38 -10.15
N ASN A 410 -18.42 13.56 -9.10
CA ASN A 410 -19.61 13.01 -8.42
C ASN A 410 -19.51 13.19 -6.90
N PRO A 411 -19.71 14.40 -6.36
CA PRO A 411 -19.50 14.69 -4.94
C PRO A 411 -20.29 13.80 -3.98
N ASN A 412 -21.51 13.39 -4.39
CA ASN A 412 -22.43 12.58 -3.59
C ASN A 412 -22.32 11.07 -3.85
N ALA A 413 -21.42 10.62 -4.73
CA ALA A 413 -21.23 9.19 -4.98
C ALA A 413 -20.72 8.48 -3.72
N SER A 414 -21.24 7.29 -3.44
CA SER A 414 -20.71 6.44 -2.37
C SER A 414 -19.30 5.96 -2.71
N ALA A 415 -18.55 5.48 -1.71
CA ALA A 415 -17.23 4.89 -1.96
C ALA A 415 -17.31 3.68 -2.91
N ALA A 416 -18.36 2.86 -2.77
CA ALA A 416 -18.63 1.73 -3.64
C ALA A 416 -18.92 2.16 -5.08
N ASP A 417 -19.68 3.23 -5.29
CA ASP A 417 -19.95 3.79 -6.63
C ASP A 417 -18.66 4.31 -7.28
N LEU A 418 -17.77 4.95 -6.50
CA LEU A 418 -16.47 5.39 -7.01
C LEU A 418 -15.59 4.21 -7.44
N MET A 419 -15.55 3.12 -6.65
CA MET A 419 -14.83 1.89 -7.01
C MET A 419 -15.41 1.24 -8.27
N ALA A 420 -16.73 1.14 -8.36
CA ALA A 420 -17.41 0.57 -9.52
C ALA A 420 -17.19 1.43 -10.78
N GLY A 421 -17.32 2.75 -10.65
CA GLY A 421 -17.05 3.71 -11.72
C GLY A 421 -15.62 3.58 -12.25
N LEU A 422 -14.64 3.55 -11.34
CA LEU A 422 -13.22 3.37 -11.66
C LEU A 422 -12.96 2.06 -12.42
N LYS A 423 -13.49 0.93 -11.95
CA LYS A 423 -13.33 -0.37 -12.62
C LYS A 423 -14.04 -0.41 -13.97
N SER A 424 -15.24 0.15 -14.07
CA SER A 424 -16.00 0.18 -15.33
C SER A 424 -15.40 1.11 -16.39
N GLY A 425 -14.69 2.15 -15.96
CA GLY A 425 -13.99 3.10 -16.84
C GLY A 425 -12.58 2.66 -17.24
N ALA A 426 -12.06 1.56 -16.69
CA ALA A 426 -10.74 1.04 -17.06
C ALA A 426 -10.69 0.62 -18.54
N PHE A 427 -9.54 0.82 -19.18
CA PHE A 427 -9.30 0.32 -20.53
C PHE A 427 -8.93 -1.17 -20.46
N PRO A 428 -9.74 -2.09 -21.03
CA PRO A 428 -9.47 -3.51 -20.94
C PRO A 428 -8.14 -3.89 -21.59
N LEU A 429 -7.43 -4.79 -20.93
CA LEU A 429 -6.13 -5.28 -21.36
C LEU A 429 -6.21 -6.76 -21.76
N MET A 430 -5.35 -7.20 -22.68
CA MET A 430 -5.33 -8.58 -23.18
C MET A 430 -4.65 -9.55 -22.21
N GLN A 431 -3.92 -9.02 -21.24
CA GLN A 431 -3.26 -9.79 -20.19
C GLN A 431 -4.29 -10.46 -19.27
N PRO A 432 -3.93 -11.57 -18.61
CA PRO A 432 -4.85 -12.28 -17.72
C PRO A 432 -5.43 -11.36 -16.62
N VAL A 433 -6.71 -11.50 -16.29
CA VAL A 433 -7.39 -10.71 -15.23
C VAL A 433 -6.65 -10.79 -13.91
N ARG A 434 -6.06 -11.94 -13.57
CA ARG A 434 -5.23 -12.09 -12.35
C ARG A 434 -4.02 -11.13 -12.31
N ASP A 435 -3.57 -10.61 -13.45
CA ASP A 435 -2.39 -9.75 -13.56
C ASP A 435 -2.74 -8.27 -13.70
N VAL A 436 -3.95 -7.93 -14.17
CA VAL A 436 -4.32 -6.55 -14.51
C VAL A 436 -5.72 -6.12 -14.05
N GLY A 437 -6.50 -7.02 -13.45
CA GLY A 437 -7.86 -6.74 -12.99
C GLY A 437 -8.77 -6.27 -14.12
N ALA A 438 -9.46 -5.16 -13.89
CA ALA A 438 -10.32 -4.51 -14.89
C ALA A 438 -9.53 -3.94 -16.10
N GLY A 439 -8.21 -3.80 -16.00
CA GLY A 439 -7.34 -3.27 -17.05
C GLY A 439 -6.59 -2.02 -16.62
N LEU A 440 -6.19 -1.21 -17.60
CA LEU A 440 -5.44 0.03 -17.39
C LEU A 440 -6.38 1.12 -16.85
N LEU A 441 -6.03 1.70 -15.70
CA LEU A 441 -6.69 2.86 -15.11
C LEU A 441 -6.87 4.00 -16.13
N GLN A 442 -8.06 4.62 -16.17
CA GLN A 442 -8.34 5.81 -16.98
C GLN A 442 -8.96 6.91 -16.12
N ALA A 443 -8.47 8.13 -16.27
CA ALA A 443 -9.00 9.33 -15.65
C ALA A 443 -10.28 9.80 -16.35
N PRO A 444 -11.26 10.35 -15.61
CA PRO A 444 -12.53 10.86 -16.15
C PRO A 444 -12.39 12.17 -16.95
#